data_AF-A0A9E3E8Q3-F1
#
_entry.id   AF-A0A9E3E8Q3-F1
#
_cell.length_a   1.000
_cell.length_b   1.000
_cell.length_c   1.000
_cell.angle_alpha   90.00
_cell.angle_beta   90.00
_cell.angle_gamma   90.00
#
_symmetry.space_group_name_H-M   'P 1'
#
loop_
_entity.id
_entity.type
_entity.pdbx_description
1 polymer ?
#
loop_
_entity_poly.entity_id
_entity_poly.type
_entity_poly.pdbx_seq_one_letter_code
_entity_poly.pdbx_strand_id
1 'polypeptide(L)'
;MTEPSTPLMRQYAAIKKNHPETLLFFRLGDFYELFFSDAQVAARELQITLTSRNKEKGIAVPMCGVPYHAAEGYIARLLRKGFKVAICDQVENPRLAKKLVRREVTRVLTPGTSADSALSSEENNFLGALARVGERVGFAVLDVSTGEFRATEFQGELARRRIEEEFEQLRPKELLYASSAPLFEQPVRKLPGEAHSQPRPAVRRVYESACVDTPLDDWIFAPDHAIPLLENHFGVLSLEGFGLAGKMAAASAAGAILYYVRSTQRGKLDHVDRIGFYERQNCLVLDAVTVRNLELIDPLFAGTDSGATLFRCMDATATPMGKRLLRTWMLRPSIEIEEIKARLDA
;
A
#
# COMPACT_ATOMS: atom_id res chain seq x y z
N MET A 1 -0.47 30.78 -10.80
CA MET A 1 -0.84 29.83 -11.89
C MET A 1 -2.16 30.30 -12.48
N THR A 2 -2.20 30.57 -13.78
CA THR A 2 -3.37 31.17 -14.45
C THR A 2 -4.48 30.14 -14.66
N GLU A 3 -5.75 30.54 -14.51
CA GLU A 3 -6.89 29.63 -14.59
C GLU A 3 -7.03 28.92 -15.97
N PRO A 4 -7.42 27.63 -15.99
CA PRO A 4 -7.67 26.88 -17.22
C PRO A 4 -8.79 27.51 -18.07
N SER A 5 -8.67 27.42 -19.39
CA SER A 5 -9.53 28.17 -20.32
C SER A 5 -10.92 27.55 -20.52
N THR A 6 -11.04 26.22 -20.45
CA THR A 6 -12.31 25.51 -20.69
C THR A 6 -12.96 25.04 -19.39
N PRO A 7 -14.30 24.98 -19.29
CA PRO A 7 -14.98 24.45 -18.11
C PRO A 7 -14.53 23.04 -17.70
N LEU A 8 -14.24 22.18 -18.69
CA LEU A 8 -13.71 20.83 -18.47
C LEU A 8 -12.33 20.86 -17.81
N MET A 9 -11.40 21.66 -18.34
CA MET A 9 -10.05 21.75 -17.78
C MET A 9 -10.04 22.43 -16.41
N ARG A 10 -10.96 23.36 -16.15
CA ARG A 10 -11.15 23.92 -14.79
C ARG A 10 -11.59 22.86 -13.80
N GLN A 11 -12.57 22.03 -14.18
CA GLN A 11 -13.01 20.90 -13.35
C GLN A 11 -11.87 19.89 -13.13
N TYR A 12 -11.13 19.52 -14.18
CA TYR A 12 -9.96 18.65 -14.07
C TYR A 12 -8.90 19.21 -13.12
N ALA A 13 -8.48 20.46 -13.32
CA ALA A 13 -7.44 21.09 -12.50
C ALA A 13 -7.87 21.25 -11.03
N ALA A 14 -9.14 21.56 -10.77
CA ALA A 14 -9.67 21.63 -9.42
C ALA A 14 -9.60 20.27 -8.71
N ILE A 15 -9.97 19.18 -9.41
CA ILE A 15 -9.88 17.83 -8.86
C ILE A 15 -8.42 17.41 -8.67
N LYS A 16 -7.56 17.64 -9.67
CA LYS A 16 -6.12 17.31 -9.61
C LYS A 16 -5.41 18.06 -8.49
N LYS A 17 -5.79 19.31 -8.19
CA LYS A 17 -5.24 20.09 -7.07
C LYS A 17 -5.46 19.41 -5.72
N ASN A 18 -6.57 18.68 -5.56
CA ASN A 18 -6.87 17.93 -4.33
C ASN A 18 -6.17 16.55 -4.29
N HIS A 19 -5.60 16.09 -5.41
CA HIS A 19 -4.90 14.81 -5.53
C HIS A 19 -3.57 14.93 -6.32
N PRO A 20 -2.63 15.79 -5.86
CA PRO A 20 -1.44 16.14 -6.64
C PRO A 20 -0.53 14.94 -6.92
N GLU A 21 -0.39 14.03 -5.95
CA GLU A 21 0.50 12.86 -5.98
C GLU A 21 -0.07 11.63 -6.70
N THR A 22 -1.22 11.76 -7.38
CA THR A 22 -1.89 10.63 -8.04
C THR A 22 -2.01 10.84 -9.54
N LEU A 23 -1.96 9.78 -10.34
CA LEU A 23 -2.40 9.84 -11.73
C LEU A 23 -3.93 9.93 -11.77
N LEU A 24 -4.47 11.02 -12.32
CA LEU A 24 -5.91 11.25 -12.34
C LEU A 24 -6.55 10.63 -13.59
N PHE A 25 -7.22 9.50 -13.41
CA PHE A 25 -8.05 8.87 -14.44
C PHE A 25 -9.39 9.58 -14.48
N PHE A 26 -9.56 10.49 -15.44
CA PHE A 26 -10.72 11.36 -15.54
C PHE A 26 -11.73 10.83 -16.57
N ARG A 27 -12.91 10.41 -16.12
CA ARG A 27 -13.91 9.78 -16.98
C ARG A 27 -14.51 10.76 -17.99
N LEU A 28 -14.38 10.43 -19.26
CA LEU A 28 -14.88 11.21 -20.37
C LEU A 28 -15.53 10.29 -21.41
N GLY A 29 -16.84 10.11 -21.28
CA GLY A 29 -17.57 9.10 -22.05
C GLY A 29 -17.11 7.70 -21.66
N ASP A 30 -16.71 6.92 -22.67
CA ASP A 30 -16.27 5.52 -22.51
C ASP A 30 -14.75 5.38 -22.28
N PHE A 31 -14.06 6.48 -21.97
CA PHE A 31 -12.63 6.49 -21.70
C PHE A 31 -12.32 7.11 -20.33
N TYR A 32 -11.24 6.64 -19.71
CA TYR A 32 -10.50 7.43 -18.74
C TYR A 32 -9.39 8.17 -19.49
N GLU A 33 -9.46 9.50 -19.47
CA GLU A 33 -8.43 10.37 -20.03
C GLU A 33 -7.55 10.94 -18.91
N LEU A 34 -6.26 11.07 -19.20
CA LEU A 34 -5.27 11.76 -18.38
C LEU A 34 -4.73 12.94 -19.18
N PHE A 35 -4.38 14.04 -18.50
CA PHE A 35 -3.91 15.26 -19.15
C PHE A 35 -2.56 15.74 -18.58
N PHE A 36 -1.87 16.59 -19.34
CA PHE A 36 -0.64 17.28 -18.94
C PHE A 36 0.49 16.30 -18.55
N SER A 37 1.04 16.42 -17.34
CA SER A 37 2.10 15.54 -16.82
C SER A 37 1.61 14.10 -16.65
N ASP A 38 0.37 13.92 -16.19
CA ASP A 38 -0.19 12.59 -15.94
C ASP A 38 -0.29 11.80 -17.25
N ALA A 39 -0.66 12.48 -18.35
CA ALA A 39 -0.70 11.88 -19.68
C ALA A 39 0.68 11.38 -20.13
N GLN A 40 1.72 12.20 -19.94
CA GLN A 40 3.08 11.86 -20.34
C GLN A 40 3.63 10.68 -19.54
N VAL A 41 3.39 10.68 -18.23
CA VAL A 41 3.78 9.58 -17.34
C VAL A 41 3.03 8.31 -17.73
N ALA A 42 1.70 8.34 -17.80
CA ALA A 42 0.90 7.17 -18.11
C ALA A 42 1.21 6.61 -19.51
N ALA A 43 1.37 7.46 -20.53
CA ALA A 43 1.73 7.02 -21.87
C ALA A 43 3.06 6.25 -21.91
N ARG A 44 4.09 6.78 -21.25
CA ARG A 44 5.40 6.11 -21.15
C ARG A 44 5.32 4.81 -20.38
N GLU A 45 4.66 4.81 -19.22
CA GLU A 45 4.66 3.67 -18.33
C GLU A 45 3.74 2.53 -18.81
N LEU A 46 2.63 2.86 -19.45
CA LEU A 46 1.68 1.90 -19.99
C LEU A 46 1.99 1.50 -21.43
N GLN A 47 2.90 2.23 -22.10
CA GLN A 47 3.19 2.11 -23.53
C GLN A 47 1.93 2.31 -24.38
N ILE A 48 1.14 3.34 -24.05
CA ILE A 48 -0.02 3.76 -24.83
C ILE A 48 0.28 5.05 -25.58
N THR A 49 -0.46 5.32 -26.66
CA THR A 49 -0.25 6.49 -27.50
C THR A 49 -0.48 7.79 -26.74
N LEU A 50 0.55 8.65 -26.68
CA LEU A 50 0.40 10.03 -26.26
C LEU A 50 -0.12 10.86 -27.43
N THR A 51 -1.24 11.53 -27.23
CA THR A 51 -1.88 12.42 -28.19
C THR A 51 -1.97 13.83 -27.62
N SER A 52 -2.66 14.73 -28.31
CA SER A 52 -2.98 16.04 -27.76
C SER A 52 -4.41 16.46 -28.07
N ARG A 53 -5.01 17.25 -27.19
CA ARG A 53 -6.40 17.70 -27.31
C ARG A 53 -6.50 19.20 -27.12
N ASN A 54 -7.11 19.89 -28.10
CA ASN A 54 -7.31 21.34 -28.11
C ASN A 54 -6.01 22.15 -27.84
N LYS A 55 -6.07 23.46 -28.09
CA LYS A 55 -4.98 24.37 -27.71
C LYS A 55 -5.42 25.17 -26.50
N GLU A 56 -4.74 24.98 -25.37
CA GLU A 56 -4.89 25.87 -24.23
C GLU A 56 -3.89 27.02 -24.40
N LYS A 57 -4.40 28.24 -24.68
CA LYS A 57 -3.57 29.42 -24.98
C LYS A 57 -2.52 29.18 -26.08
N GLY A 58 -2.88 28.42 -27.11
CA GLY A 58 -1.99 28.11 -28.23
C GLY A 58 -1.10 26.88 -28.04
N ILE A 59 -1.00 26.32 -26.83
CA ILE A 59 -0.22 25.12 -26.52
C ILE A 59 -1.13 23.90 -26.54
N ALA A 60 -0.74 22.85 -27.26
CA ALA A 60 -1.49 21.60 -27.32
C ALA A 60 -1.42 20.88 -25.96
N VAL A 61 -2.58 20.50 -25.39
CA VAL A 61 -2.61 19.80 -24.09
C VAL A 61 -2.29 18.32 -24.32
N PRO A 62 -1.19 17.78 -23.73
CA PRO A 62 -0.89 16.35 -23.81
C PRO A 62 -2.02 15.53 -23.20
N MET A 63 -2.43 14.46 -23.89
CA MET A 63 -3.51 13.59 -23.46
C MET A 63 -3.25 12.14 -23.86
N CYS A 64 -3.54 11.22 -22.96
CA CYS A 64 -3.68 9.80 -23.30
C CYS A 64 -4.93 9.24 -22.60
N GLY A 65 -5.46 8.14 -23.10
CA GLY A 65 -6.61 7.52 -22.48
C GLY A 65 -6.67 6.01 -22.70
N VAL A 66 -7.44 5.35 -21.84
CA VAL A 66 -7.73 3.93 -21.92
C VAL A 66 -9.24 3.72 -21.89
N PRO A 67 -9.79 2.70 -22.58
CA PRO A 67 -11.21 2.39 -22.50
C PRO A 67 -11.61 2.07 -21.07
N TYR A 68 -12.74 2.62 -20.61
CA TYR A 68 -13.25 2.46 -19.24
C TYR A 68 -13.36 0.98 -18.84
N HIS A 69 -13.92 0.13 -19.71
CA HIS A 69 -14.11 -1.30 -19.47
C HIS A 69 -12.81 -2.10 -19.40
N ALA A 70 -11.70 -1.56 -19.90
CA ALA A 70 -10.39 -2.20 -19.87
C ALA A 70 -9.42 -1.55 -18.86
N ALA A 71 -9.88 -0.53 -18.13
CA ALA A 71 -9.01 0.32 -17.32
C ALA A 71 -8.32 -0.43 -16.17
N GLU A 72 -8.97 -1.45 -15.60
CA GLU A 72 -8.45 -2.23 -14.46
C GLU A 72 -7.06 -2.81 -14.74
N GLY A 73 -6.84 -3.39 -15.93
CA GLY A 73 -5.55 -3.96 -16.31
C GLY A 73 -4.44 -2.90 -16.38
N TYR A 74 -4.75 -1.70 -16.87
CA TYR A 74 -3.79 -0.58 -16.93
C TYR A 74 -3.50 -0.03 -15.53
N ILE A 75 -4.53 0.13 -14.70
CA ILE A 75 -4.40 0.57 -13.32
C ILE A 75 -3.50 -0.41 -12.54
N ALA A 76 -3.74 -1.72 -12.66
CA ALA A 76 -2.92 -2.74 -12.01
C ALA A 76 -1.44 -2.68 -12.42
N ARG A 77 -1.14 -2.32 -13.69
CA ARG A 77 0.24 -2.12 -14.16
C ARG A 77 0.90 -0.88 -13.55
N LEU A 78 0.14 0.22 -13.40
CA LEU A 78 0.61 1.44 -12.74
C LEU A 78 0.88 1.22 -11.25
N LEU A 79 -0.03 0.53 -10.56
CA LEU A 79 0.12 0.19 -9.14
C LEU A 79 1.37 -0.67 -8.89
N ARG A 80 1.62 -1.68 -9.73
CA ARG A 80 2.85 -2.50 -9.67
C ARG A 80 4.14 -1.70 -9.89
N LYS A 81 4.06 -0.57 -10.57
CA LYS A 81 5.17 0.38 -10.76
C LYS A 81 5.25 1.43 -9.64
N GLY A 82 4.39 1.34 -8.63
CA GLY A 82 4.36 2.21 -7.47
C GLY A 82 3.57 3.52 -7.66
N PHE A 83 2.82 3.67 -8.75
CA PHE A 83 1.98 4.86 -8.95
C PHE A 83 0.66 4.74 -8.19
N LYS A 84 0.22 5.86 -7.60
CA LYS A 84 -1.14 6.02 -7.06
C LYS A 84 -2.07 6.52 -8.15
N VAL A 85 -3.31 6.06 -8.17
CA VAL A 85 -4.28 6.38 -9.22
C VAL A 85 -5.58 6.87 -8.60
N ALA A 86 -6.00 8.10 -8.92
CA ALA A 86 -7.32 8.61 -8.55
C ALA A 86 -8.32 8.36 -9.68
N ILE A 87 -9.42 7.68 -9.37
CA ILE A 87 -10.50 7.39 -10.32
C ILE A 87 -11.58 8.46 -10.16
N CYS A 88 -11.82 9.22 -11.22
CA CYS A 88 -12.78 10.31 -11.24
C CYS A 88 -13.93 9.99 -12.20
N ASP A 89 -15.10 9.67 -11.65
CA ASP A 89 -16.28 9.26 -12.40
C ASP A 89 -17.32 10.38 -12.51
N GLN A 90 -18.23 10.21 -13.47
CA GLN A 90 -19.43 11.04 -13.59
C GLN A 90 -20.45 10.60 -12.55
N VAL A 91 -20.83 11.52 -11.65
CA VAL A 91 -21.81 11.25 -10.58
C VAL A 91 -23.23 11.67 -10.97
N GLU A 92 -23.39 12.35 -12.10
CA GLU A 92 -24.67 12.78 -12.65
C GLU A 92 -24.95 12.07 -13.98
N ASN A 93 -26.22 11.83 -14.28
CA ASN A 93 -26.61 11.24 -15.55
C ASN A 93 -26.35 12.24 -16.70
N PRO A 94 -25.48 11.91 -17.69
CA PRO A 94 -25.14 12.82 -18.79
C PRO A 94 -26.35 13.26 -19.61
N ARG A 95 -27.40 12.44 -19.68
CA ARG A 95 -28.61 12.73 -20.47
C ARG A 95 -29.52 13.77 -19.82
N LEU A 96 -29.40 13.97 -18.49
CA LEU A 96 -30.23 14.90 -17.72
C LEU A 96 -29.51 16.23 -17.45
N ALA A 97 -28.20 16.30 -17.71
CA ALA A 97 -27.38 17.46 -17.42
C ALA A 97 -27.52 18.54 -18.51
N LYS A 98 -28.01 19.72 -18.15
CA LYS A 98 -28.02 20.92 -19.02
C LYS A 98 -26.67 21.64 -19.09
N LYS A 99 -25.73 21.27 -18.22
CA LYS A 99 -24.37 21.84 -18.07
C LYS A 99 -23.32 20.71 -18.07
N LEU A 100 -22.04 21.05 -17.93
CA LEU A 100 -20.97 20.08 -17.78
C LEU A 100 -21.29 19.13 -16.60
N VAL A 101 -21.32 17.82 -16.90
CA VAL A 101 -21.60 16.75 -15.93
C VAL A 101 -20.65 16.86 -14.73
N ARG A 102 -21.19 16.78 -13.51
CA ARG A 102 -20.39 16.75 -12.29
C ARG A 102 -19.56 15.47 -12.23
N ARG A 103 -18.32 15.62 -11.78
CA ARG A 103 -17.38 14.53 -11.58
C ARG A 103 -16.76 14.61 -10.20
N GLU A 104 -16.51 13.45 -9.63
CA GLU A 104 -15.87 13.32 -8.34
C GLU A 104 -14.92 12.12 -8.32
N VAL A 105 -13.88 12.22 -7.51
CA VAL A 105 -12.99 11.09 -7.24
C VAL A 105 -13.73 10.06 -6.40
N THR A 106 -14.07 8.92 -6.99
CA THR A 106 -14.82 7.84 -6.34
C THR A 106 -13.90 6.95 -5.50
N ARG A 107 -12.64 6.79 -5.91
CA ARG A 107 -11.63 6.00 -5.20
C ARG A 107 -10.22 6.49 -5.54
N VAL A 108 -9.31 6.36 -4.58
CA VAL A 108 -7.86 6.50 -4.80
C VAL A 108 -7.24 5.13 -4.57
N LEU A 109 -6.70 4.56 -5.64
CA LEU A 109 -6.05 3.26 -5.61
C LEU A 109 -4.56 3.46 -5.38
N THR A 110 -4.02 2.73 -4.40
CA THR A 110 -2.61 2.78 -4.03
C THR A 110 -2.05 1.37 -4.01
N PRO A 111 -0.71 1.20 -4.13
CA PRO A 111 -0.11 -0.13 -4.18
C PRO A 111 -0.54 -1.04 -3.02
N GLY A 112 -0.61 -0.53 -1.78
CA GLY A 112 -1.00 -1.31 -0.60
C GLY A 112 -2.51 -1.41 -0.35
N THR A 113 -3.34 -0.61 -1.02
CA THR A 113 -4.81 -0.60 -0.80
C THR A 113 -5.60 -1.26 -1.91
N SER A 114 -4.93 -1.70 -2.97
CA SER A 114 -5.59 -2.37 -4.10
C SER A 114 -6.09 -3.75 -3.69
N ALA A 115 -7.42 -3.90 -3.63
CA ALA A 115 -8.11 -5.17 -3.40
C ALA A 115 -8.45 -5.90 -4.71
N ASP A 116 -8.17 -5.31 -5.88
CA ASP A 116 -8.61 -5.86 -7.16
C ASP A 116 -7.88 -7.16 -7.52
N SER A 117 -8.66 -8.13 -8.01
CA SER A 117 -8.27 -9.48 -8.45
C SER A 117 -7.24 -9.56 -9.57
N ALA A 118 -6.79 -8.41 -10.09
CA ALA A 118 -5.73 -8.30 -11.10
C ALA A 118 -4.31 -8.31 -10.50
N LEU A 119 -4.17 -8.24 -9.18
CA LEU A 119 -2.91 -8.51 -8.47
C LEU A 119 -2.72 -10.03 -8.34
N SER A 120 -1.46 -10.50 -8.37
CA SER A 120 -1.15 -11.93 -8.32
C SER A 120 -1.82 -12.59 -7.11
N SER A 121 -2.79 -13.46 -7.35
CA SER A 121 -3.65 -14.06 -6.31
C SER A 121 -2.91 -14.92 -5.27
N GLU A 122 -1.62 -15.16 -5.48
CA GLU A 122 -0.79 -16.05 -4.67
C GLU A 122 -0.16 -15.39 -3.44
N GLU A 123 -0.14 -14.06 -3.36
CA GLU A 123 0.50 -13.31 -2.27
C GLU A 123 -0.47 -12.32 -1.63
N ASN A 124 -0.28 -12.06 -0.34
CA ASN A 124 -0.95 -10.97 0.35
C ASN A 124 -0.48 -9.61 -0.19
N ASN A 125 -1.40 -8.64 -0.24
CA ASN A 125 -1.09 -7.26 -0.59
C ASN A 125 -1.10 -6.39 0.67
N PHE A 126 -0.04 -6.51 1.48
CA PHE A 126 0.03 -5.80 2.75
C PHE A 126 0.32 -4.31 2.56
N LEU A 127 -0.51 -3.47 3.19
CA LEU A 127 -0.23 -2.09 3.55
C LEU A 127 0.40 -2.09 4.95
N GLY A 128 1.64 -1.62 5.06
CA GLY A 128 2.34 -1.48 6.32
C GLY A 128 2.29 -0.07 6.89
N ALA A 129 2.45 0.08 8.20
CA ALA A 129 2.66 1.37 8.85
C ALA A 129 3.64 1.28 10.00
N LEU A 130 4.42 2.34 10.21
CA LEU A 130 5.32 2.51 11.33
C LEU A 130 4.91 3.69 12.19
N ALA A 131 4.91 3.49 13.50
CA ALA A 131 4.70 4.54 14.48
C ALA A 131 5.77 4.49 15.56
N ARG A 132 6.11 5.65 16.12
CA ARG A 132 7.02 5.75 17.27
C ARG A 132 6.29 6.46 18.41
N VAL A 133 6.29 5.83 19.58
CA VAL A 133 5.72 6.39 20.81
C VAL A 133 6.76 6.26 21.91
N GLY A 134 7.37 7.38 22.30
CA GLY A 134 8.53 7.38 23.19
C GLY A 134 9.71 6.59 22.60
N GLU A 135 10.17 5.57 23.33
CA GLU A 135 11.25 4.66 22.91
C GLU A 135 10.76 3.42 22.16
N ARG A 136 9.45 3.25 22.01
CA ARG A 136 8.84 2.10 21.33
C ARG A 136 8.62 2.41 19.86
N VAL A 137 8.87 1.41 19.02
CA VAL A 137 8.55 1.43 17.59
C VAL A 137 7.51 0.34 17.32
N GLY A 138 6.36 0.75 16.80
CA GLY A 138 5.28 -0.12 16.40
C GLY A 138 5.27 -0.32 14.90
N PHE A 139 4.89 -1.53 14.48
CA PHE A 139 4.64 -1.90 13.11
C PHE A 139 3.27 -2.57 13.01
N ALA A 140 2.51 -2.18 12.00
CA ALA A 140 1.24 -2.82 11.68
C ALA A 140 1.19 -3.13 10.19
N VAL A 141 0.45 -4.18 9.84
CA VAL A 141 0.15 -4.54 8.45
C VAL A 141 -1.32 -4.90 8.29
N LEU A 142 -1.91 -4.48 7.18
CA LEU A 142 -3.26 -4.83 6.78
C LEU A 142 -3.27 -5.32 5.34
N ASP A 143 -3.84 -6.48 5.10
CA ASP A 143 -4.29 -6.85 3.76
C ASP A 143 -5.77 -6.45 3.61
N VAL A 144 -6.01 -5.41 2.82
CA VAL A 144 -7.36 -4.84 2.62
C VAL A 144 -8.31 -5.84 1.97
N SER A 145 -7.81 -6.81 1.20
CA SER A 145 -8.65 -7.80 0.50
C SER A 145 -9.12 -8.94 1.40
N THR A 146 -8.33 -9.31 2.40
CA THR A 146 -8.64 -10.45 3.30
C THR A 146 -9.11 -10.01 4.69
N GLY A 147 -8.86 -8.76 5.06
CA GLY A 147 -9.09 -8.28 6.43
C GLY A 147 -8.01 -8.71 7.42
N GLU A 148 -6.93 -9.33 6.95
CA GLU A 148 -5.83 -9.76 7.80
C GLU A 148 -5.09 -8.54 8.35
N PHE A 149 -5.32 -8.27 9.63
CA PHE A 149 -4.76 -7.12 10.34
C PHE A 149 -3.91 -7.57 11.52
N ARG A 150 -2.63 -7.20 11.50
CA ARG A 150 -1.66 -7.57 12.53
C ARG A 150 -0.87 -6.36 12.98
N ALA A 151 -0.47 -6.34 14.25
CA ALA A 151 0.43 -5.33 14.78
C ALA A 151 1.41 -5.92 15.81
N THR A 152 2.57 -5.29 15.92
CA THR A 152 3.61 -5.62 16.88
C THR A 152 4.35 -4.35 17.31
N GLU A 153 5.06 -4.40 18.44
CA GLU A 153 5.93 -3.31 18.86
C GLU A 153 7.20 -3.82 19.54
N PHE A 154 8.27 -3.07 19.39
CA PHE A 154 9.57 -3.37 19.97
C PHE A 154 10.15 -2.15 20.68
N GLN A 155 11.03 -2.41 21.64
CA GLN A 155 11.77 -1.40 22.40
C GLN A 155 13.25 -1.77 22.52
N GLY A 156 14.08 -0.79 22.85
CA GLY A 156 15.52 -0.96 23.03
C GLY A 156 16.31 -0.95 21.72
N GLU A 157 17.62 -1.19 21.81
CA GLU A 157 18.58 -1.02 20.71
C GLU A 157 18.28 -1.93 19.50
N LEU A 158 17.69 -3.10 19.74
CA LEU A 158 17.32 -4.07 18.69
C LEU A 158 15.96 -3.80 18.05
N ALA A 159 15.19 -2.81 18.51
CA ALA A 159 13.84 -2.56 18.01
C ALA A 159 13.83 -2.35 16.50
N ARG A 160 14.76 -1.55 16.01
CA ARG A 160 14.90 -1.26 14.58
C ARG A 160 15.17 -2.53 13.75
N ARG A 161 16.15 -3.33 14.16
CA ARG A 161 16.50 -4.57 13.46
C ARG A 161 15.32 -5.54 13.41
N ARG A 162 14.54 -5.63 14.48
CA ARG A 162 13.33 -6.47 14.51
C ARG A 162 12.27 -5.98 13.54
N ILE A 163 12.07 -4.66 13.43
CA ILE A 163 11.16 -4.07 12.43
C ILE A 163 11.64 -4.39 11.01
N GLU A 164 12.94 -4.30 10.75
CA GLU A 164 13.53 -4.62 9.45
C GLU A 164 13.27 -6.10 9.10
N GLU A 165 13.43 -7.02 10.04
CA GLU A 165 13.14 -8.45 9.86
C GLU A 165 11.64 -8.73 9.61
N GLU A 166 10.72 -8.03 10.31
CA GLU A 166 9.28 -8.11 10.04
C GLU A 166 8.93 -7.60 8.63
N PHE A 167 9.59 -6.53 8.19
CA PHE A 167 9.40 -5.98 6.86
C PHE A 167 9.87 -6.96 5.77
N GLU A 168 10.99 -7.66 5.97
CA GLU A 168 11.50 -8.67 5.03
C GLU A 168 10.59 -9.89 4.92
N GLN A 169 9.93 -10.26 6.02
CA GLN A 169 9.02 -11.40 6.09
C GLN A 169 7.64 -11.08 5.49
N LEU A 170 7.07 -9.93 5.84
CA LEU A 170 5.72 -9.54 5.42
C LEU A 170 5.69 -8.82 4.07
N ARG A 171 6.81 -8.20 3.67
CA ARG A 171 7.01 -7.52 2.37
C ARG A 171 5.82 -6.63 1.96
N PRO A 172 5.47 -5.61 2.79
CA PRO A 172 4.39 -4.70 2.44
C PRO A 172 4.68 -4.02 1.10
N LYS A 173 3.64 -3.82 0.27
CA LYS A 173 3.76 -3.14 -1.03
C LYS A 173 3.73 -1.62 -0.89
N GLU A 174 3.25 -1.13 0.25
CA GLU A 174 3.24 0.28 0.61
C GLU A 174 3.46 0.43 2.10
N LEU A 175 4.24 1.42 2.50
CA LEU A 175 4.60 1.70 3.89
C LEU A 175 4.23 3.14 4.27
N LEU A 176 3.40 3.27 5.30
CA LEU A 176 3.01 4.54 5.90
C LEU A 176 3.97 4.92 7.02
N TYR A 177 4.37 6.19 7.08
CA TYR A 177 5.20 6.70 8.17
C TYR A 177 4.95 8.19 8.42
N ALA A 178 5.27 8.65 9.64
CA ALA A 178 5.18 10.06 10.03
C ALA A 178 6.25 10.89 9.29
N SER A 179 5.86 12.02 8.71
CA SER A 179 6.73 12.86 7.88
C SER A 179 7.96 13.39 8.62
N SER A 180 7.87 13.62 9.94
CA SER A 180 9.03 14.03 10.76
C SER A 180 10.00 12.90 11.11
N ALA A 181 9.58 11.65 10.94
CA ALA A 181 10.35 10.46 11.29
C ALA A 181 10.46 9.51 10.09
N PRO A 182 11.13 9.92 8.98
CA PRO A 182 11.48 8.99 7.91
C PRO A 182 12.43 7.95 8.50
N LEU A 183 11.91 6.75 8.78
CA LEU A 183 12.69 5.64 9.36
C LEU A 183 13.77 5.15 8.39
N PHE A 184 13.55 5.37 7.09
CA PHE A 184 14.46 5.08 6.00
C PHE A 184 14.82 6.41 5.31
N GLU A 185 16.06 6.86 5.46
CA GLU A 185 16.51 8.03 4.70
C GLU A 185 16.38 7.72 3.20
N GLN A 186 15.59 8.52 2.49
CA GLN A 186 15.56 8.45 1.03
C GLN A 186 16.95 8.82 0.50
N PRO A 187 17.55 8.07 -0.44
CA PRO A 187 18.59 8.66 -1.26
C PRO A 187 17.90 9.73 -2.09
N VAL A 188 18.09 11.00 -1.68
CA VAL A 188 17.76 12.15 -2.51
C VAL A 188 18.39 11.89 -3.87
N ARG A 189 17.55 11.74 -4.90
CA ARG A 189 18.00 11.71 -6.29
C ARG A 189 18.58 13.10 -6.54
N LYS A 190 19.88 13.28 -6.25
CA LYS A 190 20.58 14.55 -6.40
C LYS A 190 20.33 15.04 -7.82
N LEU A 191 19.61 16.16 -7.96
CA LEU A 191 19.83 17.00 -9.13
C LEU A 191 21.29 17.49 -9.07
N PRO A 192 22.02 17.55 -10.18
CA PRO A 192 23.39 18.03 -10.16
C PRO A 192 23.39 19.52 -9.78
N GLY A 193 23.92 19.89 -8.61
CA GLY A 193 24.12 21.31 -8.28
C GLY A 193 24.26 21.70 -6.81
N GLU A 194 23.75 20.93 -5.84
CA GLU A 194 23.73 21.38 -4.44
C GLU A 194 24.77 20.66 -3.57
N ALA A 195 25.72 21.46 -3.08
CA ALA A 195 26.84 21.01 -2.26
C ALA A 195 26.67 21.52 -0.82
N HIS A 196 27.06 20.66 0.14
CA HIS A 196 27.30 20.93 1.56
C HIS A 196 26.09 20.89 2.51
N SER A 197 25.71 19.67 2.91
CA SER A 197 25.32 19.39 4.30
C SER A 197 25.84 17.99 4.67
N GLN A 198 26.42 17.89 5.87
CA GLN A 198 27.16 16.73 6.37
C GLN A 198 26.27 15.46 6.42
N PRO A 199 26.82 14.27 6.13
CA PRO A 199 26.03 13.04 6.11
C PRO A 199 25.65 12.62 7.54
N ARG A 200 24.34 12.64 7.84
CA ARG A 200 23.77 11.78 8.89
C ARG A 200 23.92 10.31 8.46
N PRO A 201 24.01 9.34 9.38
CA PRO A 201 24.24 7.94 9.04
C PRO A 201 23.09 7.42 8.18
N ALA A 202 23.37 7.35 6.88
CA ALA A 202 22.44 6.94 5.85
C ALA A 202 21.99 5.50 6.09
N VAL A 203 20.69 5.35 6.34
CA VAL A 203 20.02 4.05 6.26
C VAL A 203 19.88 3.72 4.78
N ARG A 204 20.90 3.05 4.27
CA ARG A 204 20.90 2.51 2.91
C ARG A 204 19.67 1.62 2.73
N ARG A 205 18.91 1.81 1.64
CA ARG A 205 17.86 0.87 1.21
C ARG A 205 18.45 -0.53 1.13
N VAL A 206 18.05 -1.42 2.04
CA VAL A 206 18.41 -2.85 2.00
C VAL A 206 17.33 -3.66 1.25
N TYR A 207 16.16 -3.07 0.99
CA TYR A 207 15.09 -3.74 0.27
C TYR A 207 15.19 -3.49 -1.24
N GLU A 208 15.55 -4.53 -1.99
CA GLU A 208 15.29 -4.60 -3.44
C GLU A 208 13.78 -4.70 -3.76
N SER A 209 12.94 -4.83 -2.73
CA SER A 209 11.48 -4.92 -2.87
C SER A 209 10.85 -3.59 -3.27
N ALA A 210 9.92 -3.68 -4.22
CA ALA A 210 9.11 -2.59 -4.76
C ALA A 210 8.06 -2.05 -3.75
N CYS A 211 8.49 -1.68 -2.54
CA CYS A 211 7.64 -1.04 -1.55
C CYS A 211 7.57 0.48 -1.80
N VAL A 212 6.36 1.03 -1.77
CA VAL A 212 6.12 2.47 -1.90
C VAL A 212 6.10 3.14 -0.54
N ASP A 213 6.97 4.12 -0.35
CA ASP A 213 7.02 4.96 0.84
C ASP A 213 5.96 6.07 0.76
N THR A 214 5.06 6.12 1.75
CA THR A 214 3.98 7.10 1.82
C THR A 214 4.07 7.90 3.13
N PRO A 215 4.67 9.11 3.09
CA PRO A 215 4.67 9.99 4.24
C PRO A 215 3.26 10.51 4.53
N LEU A 216 2.89 10.55 5.80
CA LEU A 216 1.65 11.12 6.31
C LEU A 216 1.98 12.13 7.41
N ASP A 217 1.02 13.00 7.72
CA ASP A 217 1.19 13.95 8.82
C ASP A 217 1.33 13.23 10.16
N ASP A 218 2.20 13.75 11.02
CA ASP A 218 2.55 13.11 12.31
C ASP A 218 1.34 12.87 13.23
N TRP A 219 0.37 13.80 13.23
CA TRP A 219 -0.83 13.71 14.06
C TRP A 219 -1.66 12.45 13.77
N ILE A 220 -1.54 11.88 12.57
CA ILE A 220 -2.23 10.64 12.19
C ILE A 220 -1.75 9.46 13.04
N PHE A 221 -0.48 9.46 13.45
CA PHE A 221 0.14 8.42 14.27
C PHE A 221 0.09 8.73 15.76
N ALA A 222 -0.37 9.92 16.15
CA ALA A 222 -0.44 10.31 17.56
C ALA A 222 -1.43 9.39 18.31
N PRO A 223 -1.07 8.84 19.48
CA PRO A 223 -1.91 7.84 20.16
C PRO A 223 -3.32 8.32 20.49
N ASP A 224 -3.47 9.60 20.83
CA ASP A 224 -4.72 10.29 21.11
C ASP A 224 -5.65 10.41 19.89
N HIS A 225 -5.12 10.28 18.68
CA HIS A 225 -5.91 10.20 17.45
C HIS A 225 -6.08 8.76 16.96
N ALA A 226 -4.99 8.00 16.90
CA ALA A 226 -4.95 6.69 16.27
C ALA A 226 -5.68 5.59 17.06
N ILE A 227 -5.59 5.61 18.41
CA ILE A 227 -6.23 4.60 19.25
C ILE A 227 -7.76 4.75 19.23
N PRO A 228 -8.35 5.94 19.42
CA PRO A 228 -9.79 6.12 19.28
C PRO A 228 -10.32 5.71 17.90
N LEU A 229 -9.51 5.87 16.84
CA LEU A 229 -9.91 5.45 15.49
C LEU A 229 -10.08 3.92 15.40
N LEU A 230 -9.19 3.15 16.04
CA LEU A 230 -9.29 1.68 16.14
C LEU A 230 -10.48 1.26 17.00
N GLU A 231 -10.63 1.85 18.18
CA GLU A 231 -11.74 1.56 19.11
C GLU A 231 -13.10 1.78 18.44
N ASN A 232 -13.26 2.93 17.76
CA ASN A 232 -14.46 3.24 16.98
C ASN A 232 -14.67 2.30 15.80
N HIS A 233 -13.60 1.78 15.18
CA HIS A 233 -13.72 0.84 14.07
C HIS A 233 -14.25 -0.52 14.53
N PHE A 234 -13.69 -1.06 15.62
CA PHE A 234 -14.08 -2.35 16.17
C PHE A 234 -15.31 -2.30 17.08
N GLY A 235 -15.81 -1.10 17.41
CA GLY A 235 -16.97 -0.92 18.28
C GLY A 235 -16.70 -1.31 19.74
N VAL A 236 -15.47 -1.09 20.21
CA VAL A 236 -15.01 -1.45 21.56
C VAL A 236 -14.64 -0.21 22.38
N LEU A 237 -14.68 -0.33 23.71
CA LEU A 237 -14.25 0.72 24.63
C LEU A 237 -12.75 0.73 24.90
N SER A 238 -12.07 -0.40 24.64
CA SER A 238 -10.63 -0.54 24.78
C SER A 238 -10.09 -1.64 23.86
N LEU A 239 -8.79 -1.60 23.57
CA LEU A 239 -8.12 -2.61 22.74
C LEU A 239 -7.56 -3.80 23.53
N GLU A 240 -7.97 -3.99 24.80
CA GLU A 240 -7.48 -5.07 25.65
C GLU A 240 -7.81 -6.45 25.09
N GLY A 241 -9.03 -6.64 24.56
CA GLY A 241 -9.47 -7.89 23.93
C GLY A 241 -8.69 -8.28 22.67
N PHE A 242 -7.91 -7.36 22.11
CA PHE A 242 -7.05 -7.58 20.94
C PHE A 242 -5.57 -7.76 21.30
N GLY A 243 -5.24 -7.77 22.59
CA GLY A 243 -3.86 -7.87 23.08
C GLY A 243 -3.03 -6.59 22.89
N LEU A 244 -3.67 -5.45 22.65
CA LEU A 244 -3.01 -4.16 22.42
C LEU A 244 -2.98 -3.27 23.67
N ALA A 245 -3.38 -3.80 24.83
CA ALA A 245 -3.31 -3.10 26.12
C ALA A 245 -1.89 -2.58 26.40
N GLY A 246 -1.74 -1.25 26.54
CA GLY A 246 -0.43 -0.61 26.77
C GLY A 246 0.54 -0.67 25.58
N LYS A 247 0.13 -1.20 24.42
CA LYS A 247 0.95 -1.31 23.20
C LYS A 247 0.71 -0.12 22.27
N MET A 248 0.96 1.08 22.80
CA MET A 248 0.55 2.33 22.13
C MET A 248 1.22 2.53 20.78
N ALA A 249 2.46 2.08 20.58
CA ALA A 249 3.13 2.22 19.30
C ALA A 249 2.52 1.30 18.24
N ALA A 250 2.24 0.05 18.59
CA ALA A 250 1.54 -0.89 17.72
C ALA A 250 0.13 -0.38 17.33
N ALA A 251 -0.63 0.10 18.31
CA ALA A 251 -1.96 0.66 18.09
C ALA A 251 -1.91 1.94 17.25
N SER A 252 -0.93 2.82 17.47
CA SER A 252 -0.72 4.02 16.64
C SER A 252 -0.46 3.69 15.17
N ALA A 253 0.38 2.69 14.88
CA ALA A 253 0.65 2.25 13.52
C ALA A 253 -0.62 1.68 12.85
N ALA A 254 -1.38 0.86 13.57
CA ALA A 254 -2.64 0.32 13.09
C ALA A 254 -3.71 1.40 12.86
N GLY A 255 -3.82 2.40 13.74
CA GLY A 255 -4.73 3.52 13.53
C GLY A 255 -4.38 4.33 12.27
N ALA A 256 -3.09 4.54 12.01
CA ALA A 256 -2.66 5.22 10.79
C ALA A 256 -3.05 4.46 9.51
N ILE A 257 -2.99 3.12 9.51
CA ILE A 257 -3.51 2.28 8.43
C ILE A 257 -5.00 2.54 8.22
N LEU A 258 -5.81 2.47 9.28
CA LEU A 258 -7.26 2.70 9.16
C LEU A 258 -7.59 4.08 8.63
N TYR A 259 -6.88 5.11 9.10
CA TYR A 259 -7.02 6.47 8.59
C TYR A 259 -6.73 6.52 7.08
N TYR A 260 -5.63 5.89 6.66
CA TYR A 260 -5.23 5.87 5.26
C TYR A 260 -6.21 5.12 4.36
N VAL A 261 -6.66 3.94 4.78
CA VAL A 261 -7.62 3.16 4.00
C VAL A 261 -8.97 3.88 3.90
N ARG A 262 -9.45 4.50 4.98
CA ARG A 262 -10.69 5.30 4.96
C ARG A 262 -10.60 6.57 4.10
N SER A 263 -9.41 7.16 3.96
CA SER A 263 -9.21 8.34 3.12
C SER A 263 -9.00 8.00 1.64
N THR A 264 -8.52 6.79 1.34
CA THR A 264 -8.27 6.31 -0.02
C THR A 264 -9.46 5.54 -0.62
N GLN A 265 -10.20 4.80 0.20
CA GLN A 265 -11.40 4.07 -0.20
C GLN A 265 -12.67 4.70 0.35
N ARG A 266 -13.70 4.84 -0.49
CA ARG A 266 -15.04 5.33 -0.08
C ARG A 266 -15.97 4.23 0.48
N GLY A 267 -15.45 3.04 0.78
CA GLY A 267 -16.20 1.89 1.29
C GLY A 267 -16.10 1.72 2.81
N LYS A 268 -17.04 0.98 3.39
CA LYS A 268 -16.90 0.50 4.78
C LYS A 268 -15.94 -0.69 4.83
N LEU A 269 -15.16 -0.78 5.90
CA LEU A 269 -14.19 -1.86 6.14
C LEU A 269 -14.77 -2.93 7.07
N ASP A 270 -16.03 -3.32 6.86
CA ASP A 270 -16.76 -4.18 7.80
C ASP A 270 -16.14 -5.58 7.95
N HIS A 271 -15.37 -6.04 6.94
CA HIS A 271 -14.63 -7.30 6.96
C HIS A 271 -13.30 -7.23 7.74
N VAL A 272 -12.82 -6.03 8.07
CA VAL A 272 -11.67 -5.82 8.96
C VAL A 272 -12.21 -5.83 10.39
N ASP A 273 -12.57 -7.01 10.88
CA ASP A 273 -13.32 -7.18 12.13
C ASP A 273 -12.45 -7.41 13.37
N ARG A 274 -11.16 -7.69 13.18
CA ARG A 274 -10.20 -7.92 14.26
C ARG A 274 -8.83 -7.36 13.93
N ILE A 275 -8.04 -7.13 14.98
CA ILE A 275 -6.59 -6.97 14.88
C ILE A 275 -5.91 -7.94 15.84
N GLY A 276 -4.85 -8.61 15.37
CA GLY A 276 -4.03 -9.48 16.22
C GLY A 276 -2.73 -8.82 16.62
N PHE A 277 -2.51 -8.61 17.92
CA PHE A 277 -1.16 -8.40 18.42
C PHE A 277 -0.37 -9.71 18.32
N TYR A 278 0.84 -9.66 17.78
CA TYR A 278 1.71 -10.83 17.72
C TYR A 278 3.08 -10.55 18.30
N GLU A 279 3.58 -11.53 19.05
CA GLU A 279 4.97 -11.57 19.49
C GLU A 279 5.72 -12.56 18.61
N ARG A 280 6.90 -12.17 18.15
CA ARG A 280 7.72 -13.01 17.26
C ARG A 280 8.14 -14.33 17.91
N GLN A 281 8.16 -14.38 19.24
CA GLN A 281 8.54 -15.57 20.01
C GLN A 281 7.44 -16.67 20.03
N ASN A 282 6.24 -16.39 19.49
CA ASN A 282 5.14 -17.36 19.47
C ASN A 282 5.22 -18.35 18.30
N CYS A 283 6.29 -18.30 17.51
CA CYS A 283 6.57 -19.22 16.40
C CYS A 283 8.09 -19.42 16.27
N LEU A 284 8.50 -20.41 15.47
CA LEU A 284 9.91 -20.59 15.16
C LEU A 284 10.43 -19.34 14.44
N VAL A 285 11.40 -18.67 15.06
CA VAL A 285 11.99 -17.45 14.50
C VAL A 285 12.89 -17.84 13.34
N LEU A 286 12.47 -17.50 12.13
CA LEU A 286 13.27 -17.58 10.91
C LEU A 286 13.67 -16.17 10.51
N ASP A 287 14.97 -15.87 10.48
CA ASP A 287 15.46 -14.62 9.90
C ASP A 287 15.42 -14.68 8.36
N ALA A 288 15.48 -13.51 7.71
CA ALA A 288 15.36 -13.46 6.25
C ALA A 288 16.50 -14.16 5.50
N VAL A 289 17.71 -14.24 6.08
CA VAL A 289 18.82 -14.98 5.49
C VAL A 289 18.51 -16.47 5.53
N THR A 290 17.98 -16.97 6.64
CA THR A 290 17.50 -18.36 6.76
C THR A 290 16.37 -18.64 5.78
N VAL A 291 15.33 -17.80 5.69
CA VAL A 291 14.21 -17.98 4.74
C VAL A 291 14.71 -18.02 3.29
N ARG A 292 15.67 -17.16 2.95
CA ARG A 292 16.26 -17.07 1.61
C ARG A 292 17.17 -18.27 1.30
N ASN A 293 18.05 -18.65 2.22
CA ASN A 293 19.00 -19.75 2.02
C ASN A 293 18.31 -21.12 1.97
N LEU A 294 17.18 -21.27 2.67
CA LEU A 294 16.33 -22.45 2.58
C LEU A 294 15.42 -22.44 1.33
N GLU A 295 15.47 -21.38 0.52
CA GLU A 295 14.61 -21.19 -0.66
C GLU A 295 13.15 -21.52 -0.36
N LEU A 296 12.65 -21.07 0.80
CA LEU A 296 11.33 -21.47 1.27
C LEU A 296 10.25 -21.03 0.28
N ILE A 297 10.40 -19.80 -0.25
CA ILE A 297 9.40 -19.12 -1.05
C ILE A 297 9.94 -18.73 -2.43
N ASP A 298 11.09 -18.05 -2.45
CA ASP A 298 11.74 -17.57 -3.66
C ASP A 298 13.08 -18.29 -3.86
N PRO A 299 13.50 -18.52 -5.11
CA PRO A 299 14.83 -19.05 -5.38
C PRO A 299 15.91 -18.03 -5.01
N LEU A 300 17.10 -18.55 -4.67
CA LEU A 300 18.25 -17.78 -4.22
C LEU A 300 18.82 -16.89 -5.33
N PHE A 301 18.76 -17.37 -6.57
CA PHE A 301 19.25 -16.70 -7.77
C PHE A 301 18.10 -16.35 -8.72
N ALA A 302 18.15 -15.13 -9.27
CA ALA A 302 17.20 -14.68 -10.28
C ALA A 302 17.40 -15.45 -11.59
N GLY A 303 16.32 -16.01 -12.14
CA GLY A 303 16.33 -16.81 -13.37
C GLY A 303 16.42 -18.32 -13.16
N THR A 304 16.56 -18.78 -11.91
CA THR A 304 16.39 -20.19 -11.54
C THR A 304 14.93 -20.58 -11.65
N ASP A 305 14.64 -21.84 -12.02
CA ASP A 305 13.29 -22.36 -12.03
C ASP A 305 12.68 -22.26 -10.63
N SER A 306 11.63 -21.45 -10.50
CA SER A 306 10.89 -21.28 -9.25
C SER A 306 10.28 -22.60 -8.73
N GLY A 307 10.16 -23.62 -9.58
CA GLY A 307 9.70 -24.96 -9.23
C GLY A 307 10.56 -25.67 -8.18
N ALA A 308 11.80 -25.22 -7.92
CA ALA A 308 12.70 -25.84 -6.96
C ALA A 308 12.52 -25.36 -5.49
N THR A 309 11.68 -24.35 -5.24
CA THR A 309 11.44 -23.85 -3.88
C THR A 309 10.59 -24.80 -3.05
N LEU A 310 10.76 -24.82 -1.73
CA LEU A 310 9.95 -25.69 -0.86
C LEU A 310 8.45 -25.41 -1.04
N PHE A 311 8.09 -24.14 -1.17
CA PHE A 311 6.70 -23.72 -1.35
C PHE A 311 6.10 -24.30 -2.64
N ARG A 312 6.79 -24.20 -3.78
CA ARG A 312 6.28 -24.74 -5.05
C ARG A 312 6.24 -26.27 -5.06
N CYS A 313 7.17 -26.92 -4.38
CA CYS A 313 7.15 -28.38 -4.21
C CYS A 313 5.97 -28.87 -3.36
N MET A 314 5.54 -28.11 -2.35
CA MET A 314 4.44 -28.46 -1.46
C MET A 314 3.07 -27.94 -1.90
N ASP A 315 3.03 -26.92 -2.74
CA ASP A 315 1.79 -26.25 -3.15
C ASP A 315 0.95 -27.12 -4.11
N ALA A 316 0.09 -27.94 -3.51
CA ALA A 316 -1.01 -28.64 -4.19
C ALA A 316 -2.37 -27.99 -3.88
N THR A 317 -2.39 -26.71 -3.48
CA THR A 317 -3.62 -26.05 -3.04
C THR A 317 -4.55 -25.76 -4.22
N ALA A 318 -5.86 -26.05 -4.04
CA ALA A 318 -6.86 -25.83 -5.09
C ALA A 318 -7.39 -24.38 -5.15
N THR A 319 -7.07 -23.55 -4.14
CA THR A 319 -7.58 -22.19 -4.04
C THR A 319 -6.48 -21.18 -3.72
N PRO A 320 -6.57 -19.93 -4.19
CA PRO A 320 -5.62 -18.87 -3.83
C PRO A 320 -5.55 -18.62 -2.31
N MET A 321 -6.66 -18.79 -1.59
CA MET A 321 -6.69 -18.66 -0.13
C MET A 321 -5.87 -19.76 0.56
N GLY A 322 -6.01 -21.01 0.11
CA GLY A 322 -5.19 -22.12 0.61
C GLY A 322 -3.70 -21.89 0.34
N LYS A 323 -3.37 -21.37 -0.84
CA LYS A 323 -1.99 -21.03 -1.22
C LYS A 323 -1.36 -19.99 -0.27
N ARG A 324 -2.09 -18.91 0.03
CA ARG A 324 -1.64 -17.89 1.00
C ARG A 324 -1.50 -18.45 2.42
N LEU A 325 -2.41 -19.33 2.84
CA LEU A 325 -2.34 -19.99 4.14
C LEU A 325 -1.10 -20.89 4.26
N LEU A 326 -0.82 -21.72 3.24
CA LEU A 326 0.37 -22.57 3.19
C LEU A 326 1.64 -21.71 3.28
N ARG A 327 1.72 -20.64 2.48
CA ARG A 327 2.83 -19.68 2.54
C ARG A 327 3.03 -19.10 3.94
N THR A 328 1.93 -18.72 4.60
CA THR A 328 1.94 -18.16 5.96
C THR A 328 2.48 -19.18 6.97
N TRP A 329 2.04 -20.44 6.90
CA TRP A 329 2.51 -21.50 7.79
C TRP A 329 3.99 -21.81 7.59
N MET A 330 4.48 -21.80 6.35
CA MET A 330 5.90 -22.02 6.06
C MET A 330 6.80 -20.91 6.61
N LEU A 331 6.35 -19.65 6.53
CA LEU A 331 7.10 -18.51 7.07
C LEU A 331 6.96 -18.37 8.59
N ARG A 332 5.93 -18.98 9.20
CA ARG A 332 5.67 -18.91 10.64
C ARG A 332 5.35 -20.29 11.22
N PRO A 333 6.33 -21.19 11.31
CA PRO A 333 6.10 -22.52 11.87
C PRO A 333 5.66 -22.42 13.34
N SER A 334 4.56 -23.09 13.69
CA SER A 334 4.07 -23.13 15.08
C SER A 334 5.06 -23.86 15.99
N ILE A 335 5.17 -23.40 17.23
CA ILE A 335 5.91 -24.07 18.32
C ILE A 335 4.96 -24.73 19.32
N GLU A 336 3.65 -24.54 19.16
CA GLU A 336 2.61 -25.09 20.02
C GLU A 336 2.30 -26.52 19.61
N ILE A 337 2.66 -27.48 20.46
CA ILE A 337 2.54 -28.91 20.14
C ILE A 337 1.09 -29.33 19.85
N GLU A 338 0.11 -28.73 20.53
CA GLU A 338 -1.30 -29.04 20.35
C GLU A 338 -1.83 -28.53 19.00
N GLU A 339 -1.36 -27.37 18.52
CA GLU A 339 -1.67 -26.89 17.18
C GLU A 339 -1.04 -27.80 16.11
N ILE A 340 0.21 -28.24 16.31
CA ILE A 340 0.90 -29.13 15.38
C ILE A 340 0.16 -30.47 15.27
N LYS A 341 -0.21 -31.09 16.41
CA LYS A 341 -0.97 -32.35 16.42
C LYS A 341 -2.33 -32.20 15.74
N ALA A 342 -3.08 -31.14 16.08
CA ALA A 342 -4.39 -30.90 15.48
C ALA A 342 -4.32 -30.77 13.95
N ARG A 343 -3.25 -30.20 13.40
CA ARG A 343 -3.01 -30.13 11.95
C ARG A 343 -2.56 -31.45 11.32
N LEU A 344 -1.89 -32.32 12.07
CA LEU A 344 -1.46 -33.65 11.61
C LEU A 344 -2.62 -34.65 11.58
N ASP A 345 -3.57 -34.51 12.51
CA ASP A 345 -4.74 -35.37 12.62
C ASP A 345 -5.83 -35.06 11.58
N ALA A 346 -5.85 -33.82 11.07
CA ALA A 346 -6.82 -33.34 10.07
C ALA A 346 -6.42 -33.76 8.65
#